data_AF-A0A536U211-F1
#
_entry.id   AF-A0A536U211-F1
#
_cell.length_a   1.000
_cell.length_b   1.000
_cell.length_c   1.000
_cell.angle_alpha   90.00
_cell.angle_beta   90.00
_cell.angle_gamma   90.00
#
_symmetry.space_group_name_H-M   'P 1'
#
loop_
_entity.id
_entity.type
_entity.pdbx_description
1 polymer ?
#
loop_
_entity_poly.entity_id
_entity_poly.type
_entity_poly.pdbx_seq_one_letter_code
_entity_poly.pdbx_strand_id
1 'polypeptide(L)'
;FIDEIPREYEEAALVDGYTRLHAFFKVVLPQATTGIVATAIFCLIFAWNEYAFAVLLTSGEAQTAPPFIPIIIGEGGQDWPAVAAGSTLFLLPILVFTVLLRKHLLRGITFGALRK
;
A
#
# COMPACT_ATOMS: atom_id res chain seq x y z
N PHE A 1 16.18 0.13 2.12
CA PHE A 1 15.64 0.70 3.37
C PHE A 1 16.02 -0.11 4.61
N ILE A 2 15.78 -1.43 4.70
CA ILE A 2 16.26 -2.19 5.88
C ILE A 2 17.79 -2.26 5.91
N ASP A 3 18.44 -2.54 4.78
CA ASP A 3 19.91 -2.57 4.68
C ASP A 3 20.58 -1.18 4.85
N GLU A 4 19.79 -0.10 4.79
CA GLU A 4 20.28 1.26 5.01
C GLU A 4 20.36 1.61 6.50
N ILE A 5 19.74 0.81 7.38
CA ILE A 5 19.76 1.03 8.83
C ILE A 5 21.11 0.52 9.36
N PRO A 6 21.97 1.39 9.94
CA PRO A 6 23.25 0.96 10.48
C PRO A 6 23.08 -0.06 11.61
N ARG A 7 23.73 -1.20 11.47
CA ARG A 7 23.71 -2.29 12.48
C ARG A 7 24.26 -1.84 13.83
N GLU A 8 25.15 -0.85 13.82
CA GLU A 8 25.75 -0.22 15.00
C GLU A 8 24.69 0.29 15.99
N TYR A 9 23.54 0.78 15.51
CA TYR A 9 22.45 1.24 16.39
C TYR A 9 21.77 0.09 17.14
N GLU A 10 21.61 -1.07 16.51
CA GLU A 10 21.07 -2.27 17.17
C GLU A 10 22.09 -2.83 18.15
N GLU A 11 23.37 -2.88 17.76
CA GLU A 11 24.47 -3.36 18.61
C GLU A 11 24.64 -2.49 19.86
N ALA A 12 24.56 -1.17 19.74
CA ALA A 12 24.57 -0.25 20.88
C ALA A 12 23.42 -0.53 21.86
N ALA A 13 22.20 -0.76 21.35
CA ALA A 13 21.06 -1.10 22.20
C ALA A 13 21.24 -2.45 22.93
N LEU A 14 21.91 -3.43 22.29
CA LEU A 14 22.25 -4.70 22.95
C LEU A 14 23.28 -4.50 24.07
N VAL A 15 24.27 -3.61 23.87
CA VAL A 15 25.25 -3.24 24.90
C VAL A 15 24.58 -2.50 26.08
N ASP A 16 23.56 -1.69 25.80
CA ASP A 16 22.73 -1.01 26.80
C ASP A 16 21.79 -1.97 27.59
N GLY A 17 21.86 -3.28 27.32
CA GLY A 17 21.11 -4.32 28.03
C GLY A 17 19.70 -4.56 27.50
N TYR A 18 19.33 -3.99 26.35
CA TYR A 18 18.07 -4.36 25.71
C TYR A 18 18.12 -5.79 25.15
N THR A 19 17.00 -6.51 25.22
CA THR A 19 16.84 -7.77 24.50
C THR A 19 16.71 -7.52 23.00
N ARG A 20 17.07 -8.49 22.15
CA ARG A 20 16.97 -8.38 20.69
C ARG A 20 15.61 -7.89 20.19
N LEU A 21 14.51 -8.42 20.75
CA LEU A 21 13.16 -7.96 20.40
C LEU A 21 12.94 -6.49 20.79
N HIS A 22 13.39 -6.07 21.97
CA HIS A 22 13.27 -4.67 22.39
C HIS A 22 14.10 -3.74 21.51
N ALA A 23 15.33 -4.12 21.15
CA ALA A 23 16.18 -3.36 20.23
C ALA A 23 15.50 -3.21 18.85
N PHE A 24 14.92 -4.30 18.32
CA PHE A 24 14.19 -4.26 17.05
C PHE A 24 13.01 -3.25 17.07
N PHE A 25 12.10 -3.37 18.04
CA PHE A 25 10.91 -2.51 18.08
C PHE A 25 11.24 -1.05 18.41
N LYS A 26 12.28 -0.80 19.21
CA LYS A 26 12.61 0.55 19.69
C LYS A 26 13.59 1.30 18.80
N VAL A 27 14.45 0.61 18.07
CA VAL A 27 15.54 1.20 17.28
C VAL A 27 15.34 0.96 15.79
N VAL A 28 15.19 -0.29 15.38
CA VAL A 28 15.15 -0.66 13.96
C VAL A 28 13.80 -0.28 13.31
N LEU A 29 12.69 -0.64 13.95
CA LEU A 29 11.34 -0.46 13.40
C LEU A 29 10.97 1.02 13.14
N PRO A 30 11.28 1.99 14.03
CA PRO A 30 11.02 3.41 13.76
C PRO A 30 11.80 3.94 12.56
N GLN A 31 13.05 3.51 12.38
CA GLN A 31 13.86 3.92 11.22
C GLN A 31 13.35 3.28 9.91
N ALA A 32 12.87 2.05 9.98
CA ALA A 32 12.24 1.32 8.88
C ALA A 32 10.87 1.91 8.45
N THR A 33 10.24 2.75 9.26
CA THR A 33 8.85 3.20 9.08
C THR A 33 8.62 3.84 7.71
N THR A 34 9.55 4.67 7.23
CA THR A 34 9.40 5.33 5.93
C THR A 34 9.35 4.32 4.78
N GLY A 35 10.18 3.28 4.84
CA GLY A 35 10.19 2.19 3.86
C GLY A 35 8.94 1.32 3.94
N ILE A 36 8.51 0.97 5.15
CA ILE A 36 7.27 0.20 5.39
C ILE A 36 6.06 0.94 4.83
N VAL A 37 5.94 2.25 5.08
CA VAL A 37 4.87 3.08 4.55
C VAL A 37 4.89 3.07 3.02
N ALA A 38 6.05 3.24 2.39
CA ALA A 38 6.16 3.17 0.93
C ALA A 38 5.72 1.81 0.38
N THR A 39 6.19 0.70 0.94
CA THR A 39 5.80 -0.65 0.55
C THR A 39 4.30 -0.89 0.73
N ALA A 40 3.73 -0.49 1.87
CA ALA A 40 2.31 -0.65 2.16
C ALA A 40 1.42 0.07 1.14
N ILE A 41 1.84 1.25 0.67
CA ILE A 41 1.12 2.00 -0.37
C ILE A 41 1.12 1.25 -1.69
N PHE A 42 2.29 0.74 -2.13
CA PHE A 42 2.35 -0.06 -3.34
C PHE A 42 1.48 -1.32 -3.21
N CYS A 43 1.58 -2.03 -2.10
CA CYS A 43 0.71 -3.19 -1.83
C CYS A 43 -0.77 -2.82 -1.89
N LEU A 44 -1.18 -1.68 -1.32
CA LEU A 44 -2.56 -1.20 -1.38
C LEU A 44 -2.98 -0.91 -2.83
N ILE A 45 -2.17 -0.21 -3.61
CA ILE A 45 -2.47 0.11 -5.02
C ILE A 45 -2.64 -1.18 -5.83
N PHE A 46 -1.73 -2.14 -5.67
CA PHE A 46 -1.82 -3.41 -6.40
C PHE A 46 -3.04 -4.22 -5.97
N ALA A 47 -3.25 -4.40 -4.66
CA ALA A 47 -4.37 -5.18 -4.15
C ALA A 47 -5.73 -4.53 -4.46
N TRP A 48 -5.81 -3.20 -4.44
CA TRP A 48 -7.05 -2.47 -4.73
C TRP A 48 -7.47 -2.55 -6.20
N ASN A 49 -6.51 -2.62 -7.12
CA ASN A 49 -6.76 -2.77 -8.56
C ASN A 49 -6.83 -4.22 -9.03
N GLU A 50 -6.63 -5.19 -8.13
CA GLU A 50 -6.56 -6.60 -8.50
C GLU A 50 -7.91 -7.10 -9.02
N TYR A 51 -7.90 -7.56 -10.27
CA TYR A 51 -9.08 -8.04 -10.98
C TYR A 51 -9.08 -9.56 -11.13
N ALA A 52 -7.95 -10.15 -11.53
CA ALA A 52 -7.87 -11.56 -11.90
C ALA A 52 -8.14 -12.47 -10.70
N PHE A 53 -7.44 -12.22 -9.58
CA PHE A 53 -7.69 -13.00 -8.36
C PHE A 53 -9.08 -12.75 -7.81
N ALA A 54 -9.60 -11.52 -7.91
CA ALA A 54 -10.93 -11.20 -7.43
C ALA A 54 -12.02 -11.96 -8.21
N VAL A 55 -11.97 -11.99 -9.54
CA VAL A 55 -12.94 -12.76 -10.34
C VAL A 55 -12.86 -14.26 -10.03
N LEU A 56 -11.64 -14.79 -9.86
CA LEU A 56 -11.43 -16.23 -9.70
C LEU A 56 -11.77 -16.75 -8.29
N LEU A 57 -11.52 -15.95 -7.25
CA LEU A 57 -11.60 -16.38 -5.85
C LEU A 57 -12.83 -15.85 -5.12
N THR A 58 -13.57 -14.89 -5.69
CA THR A 58 -14.76 -14.31 -5.04
C THR A 58 -16.03 -14.71 -5.78
N SER A 59 -17.11 -14.89 -5.02
CA SER A 59 -18.46 -15.12 -5.55
C SER A 59 -19.51 -14.52 -4.61
N GLY A 60 -20.67 -14.19 -5.15
CA GLY A 60 -21.78 -13.62 -4.37
C GLY A 60 -21.38 -12.33 -3.65
N GLU A 61 -21.47 -12.35 -2.31
CA GLU A 61 -21.33 -11.17 -1.45
C GLU A 61 -19.89 -10.67 -1.26
N ALA A 62 -18.88 -11.45 -1.64
CA ALA A 62 -17.47 -11.09 -1.43
C ALA A 62 -16.80 -10.42 -2.65
N GLN A 63 -17.56 -10.09 -3.70
CA GLN A 63 -16.99 -9.46 -4.89
C GLN A 63 -16.44 -8.07 -4.61
N THR A 64 -15.22 -7.82 -5.08
CA THR A 64 -14.59 -6.50 -5.00
C THR A 64 -15.11 -5.60 -6.13
N ALA A 65 -14.85 -4.29 -6.02
CA ALA A 65 -15.33 -3.31 -6.99
C ALA A 65 -14.86 -3.55 -8.44
N PRO A 66 -13.58 -3.89 -8.73
CA PRO A 66 -13.12 -4.07 -10.11
C PRO A 66 -13.90 -5.09 -10.94
N PRO A 67 -14.18 -6.32 -10.45
CA PRO A 67 -15.02 -7.27 -11.18
C PRO A 67 -16.52 -6.95 -11.11
N PHE A 68 -16.99 -6.27 -10.07
CA PHE A 68 -18.41 -5.97 -9.90
C PHE A 68 -18.90 -4.86 -10.84
N ILE A 69 -18.14 -3.78 -10.99
CA ILE A 69 -18.52 -2.61 -11.81
C ILE A 69 -18.97 -2.99 -13.24
N PRO A 70 -18.23 -3.78 -14.03
CA PRO A 70 -18.67 -4.13 -15.38
C PRO A 70 -19.93 -5.02 -15.41
N ILE A 71 -20.22 -5.75 -14.33
CA ILE A 71 -21.43 -6.59 -14.22
C ILE A 71 -22.70 -5.73 -14.10
N ILE A 72 -22.58 -4.49 -13.58
CA ILE A 72 -23.70 -3.55 -13.38
C ILE A 72 -24.45 -3.25 -14.69
N ILE A 73 -23.76 -3.27 -15.84
CA ILE A 73 -24.37 -3.00 -17.16
C ILE A 73 -25.51 -3.97 -17.50
N GLY A 74 -25.57 -5.15 -16.87
CA GLY A 74 -26.57 -6.19 -17.13
C GLY A 74 -26.53 -6.70 -18.58
N GLU A 75 -27.44 -7.61 -18.94
CA GLU A 75 -27.51 -8.16 -20.31
C GLU A 75 -28.03 -7.15 -21.36
N GLY A 76 -28.63 -6.03 -20.92
CA GLY A 76 -29.30 -5.06 -21.78
C GLY A 76 -28.46 -3.84 -22.21
N GLY A 77 -27.27 -3.63 -21.64
CA GLY A 77 -26.38 -2.56 -22.09
C GLY A 77 -26.79 -1.13 -21.69
N GLN A 78 -27.82 -0.94 -20.84
CA GLN A 78 -28.43 0.37 -20.62
C GLN A 78 -27.86 1.17 -19.43
N ASP A 79 -27.14 0.53 -18.51
CA ASP A 79 -26.74 1.15 -17.24
C ASP A 79 -25.31 1.73 -17.24
N TRP A 80 -24.88 2.30 -18.37
CA TRP A 80 -23.61 3.07 -18.45
C TRP A 80 -23.47 4.19 -17.41
N PRO A 81 -24.53 4.93 -17.04
CA PRO A 81 -24.44 5.91 -15.96
C PRO A 81 -24.06 5.28 -14.61
N ALA A 82 -24.56 4.07 -14.31
CA ALA A 82 -24.26 3.38 -13.07
C ALA A 82 -22.81 2.88 -13.04
N VAL A 83 -22.30 2.38 -14.18
CA VAL A 83 -20.87 2.04 -14.33
C VAL A 83 -19.98 3.25 -14.16
N ALA A 84 -20.31 4.38 -14.79
CA ALA A 84 -19.55 5.62 -14.63
C ALA A 84 -19.53 6.11 -13.17
N ALA A 85 -20.66 6.03 -12.47
CA ALA A 85 -20.75 6.35 -11.05
C ALA A 85 -19.89 5.40 -10.19
N GLY A 86 -19.97 4.09 -10.44
CA GLY A 86 -19.17 3.07 -9.75
C GLY A 86 -17.67 3.25 -9.97
N SER A 87 -17.24 3.49 -11.21
CA SER A 87 -15.84 3.79 -11.54
C SER A 87 -15.36 5.09 -10.88
N THR A 88 -16.20 6.12 -10.83
CA THR A 88 -15.85 7.39 -10.18
C THR A 88 -15.65 7.19 -8.67
N LEU A 89 -16.55 6.46 -8.01
CA LEU A 89 -16.44 6.14 -6.59
C LEU A 89 -15.21 5.28 -6.29
N PHE A 90 -14.90 4.32 -7.16
CA PHE A 90 -13.70 3.47 -7.07
C PHE A 90 -12.40 4.28 -7.14
N LEU A 91 -12.35 5.35 -7.93
CA LEU A 91 -11.16 6.20 -8.07
C LEU A 91 -10.96 7.16 -6.89
N LEU A 92 -12.01 7.52 -6.15
CA LEU A 92 -11.93 8.50 -5.05
C LEU A 92 -10.90 8.13 -3.97
N PRO A 93 -10.89 6.91 -3.40
CA PRO A 93 -9.90 6.54 -2.38
C PRO A 93 -8.46 6.65 -2.90
N ILE A 94 -8.20 6.18 -4.13
CA ILE A 94 -6.87 6.23 -4.74
C ILE A 94 -6.42 7.68 -4.91
N LEU A 95 -7.30 8.57 -5.35
CA LEU A 95 -7.02 10.01 -5.45
C LEU A 95 -6.67 10.61 -4.08
N VAL A 96 -7.45 10.31 -3.04
CA VAL A 96 -7.19 10.78 -1.67
C VAL A 96 -5.82 10.31 -1.19
N PHE A 97 -5.52 9.01 -1.31
CA PHE A 97 -4.22 8.46 -0.96
C PHE A 97 -3.09 9.13 -1.74
N THR A 98 -3.25 9.29 -3.05
CA THR A 98 -2.25 9.93 -3.91
C THR A 98 -1.96 11.36 -3.46
N VAL A 99 -2.97 12.14 -3.13
CA VAL A 99 -2.81 13.53 -2.66
C VAL A 99 -2.12 13.58 -1.29
N LEU A 100 -2.46 12.70 -0.36
CA LEU A 100 -1.82 12.61 0.95
C LEU A 100 -0.35 12.16 0.86
N LEU A 101 -0.09 11.20 -0.03
CA LEU A 101 1.18 10.50 -0.11
C LEU A 101 2.17 11.14 -1.07
N ARG A 102 1.74 12.04 -1.97
CA ARG A 102 2.64 12.71 -2.93
C ARG A 102 3.89 13.31 -2.27
N LYS A 103 3.76 13.87 -1.06
CA LYS A 103 4.90 14.44 -0.31
C LYS A 103 5.83 13.37 0.26
N HIS A 104 5.30 12.20 0.64
CA HIS A 104 6.06 11.09 1.24
C HIS A 104 6.70 10.21 0.17
N LEU A 105 6.00 9.94 -0.93
CA LEU A 105 6.50 9.19 -2.09
C LEU A 105 7.71 9.90 -2.73
N LEU A 106 7.63 11.23 -2.94
CA LEU A 106 8.78 11.99 -3.45
C LEU A 106 10.01 11.84 -2.57
N ARG A 107 9.82 11.84 -1.23
CA ARG A 107 10.91 11.69 -0.26
C ARG A 107 11.47 10.26 -0.25
N GLY A 108 10.61 9.24 -0.31
CA GLY A 108 11.01 7.83 -0.35
C GLY A 108 11.78 7.44 -1.60
N ILE A 109 11.40 7.96 -2.77
CA ILE A 109 12.13 7.71 -4.04
C ILE A 109 13.50 8.37 -4.01
N THR A 110 13.63 9.56 -3.42
CA THR A 110 14.93 10.26 -3.30
C THR A 110 15.88 9.61 -2.30
N PHE A 111 15.40 9.05 -1.19
CA PHE A 111 16.27 8.36 -0.22
C PHE A 111 16.88 7.07 -0.78
N GLY A 112 16.13 6.33 -1.61
CA GLY A 112 16.69 5.16 -2.33
C GLY A 112 17.63 5.51 -3.49
N ALA A 113 17.55 6.74 -4.01
CA ALA A 113 18.40 7.22 -5.10
C ALA A 113 19.69 7.93 -4.62
N LEU A 114 19.72 8.42 -3.38
CA LEU A 114 20.90 9.05 -2.77
C LEU A 114 21.85 7.97 -2.23
N ARG A 115 22.45 7.23 -3.15
CA ARG A 115 23.61 6.38 -2.89
C ARG A 115 24.87 7.24 -3.11
N LYS A 116 25.49 7.69 -2.02
CA LYS A 116 26.92 8.01 -1.97
C LYS A 116 27.51 7.32 -0.77
#